data_AF-A0A4Q3JSX5-F1
#
_entry.id   AF-A0A4Q3JSX5-F1
#
_cell.length_a   1.000
_cell.length_b   1.000
_cell.length_c   1.000
_cell.angle_alpha   90.00
_cell.angle_beta   90.00
_cell.angle_gamma   90.00
#
_symmetry.space_group_name_H-M   'P 1'
#
loop_
_entity.id
_entity.type
_entity.pdbx_description
1 polymer ?
#
loop_
_entity_poly.entity_id
_entity_poly.type
_entity_poly.pdbx_seq_one_letter_code
_entity_poly.pdbx_strand_id
1 'polypeptide(L)'
;EDQQVVGLRLEPATDLAPPLDEFTYPLKWGWVDVDEVVEALVNRPGHQHVVITGRDAPPALCEAADLVTEMTKVKHPMDAGQKGQKGIEW
;
A
#
# COMPACT_ATOMS: atom_id res chain seq x y z
N GLU A 1 7.42 13.37 1.43
CA GLU A 1 6.46 12.61 0.61
C GLU A 1 6.75 11.19 0.96
N ASP A 2 5.96 10.65 1.87
CA ASP A 2 6.30 9.41 2.53
C ASP A 2 5.47 8.31 1.87
N GLN A 3 6.14 7.27 1.41
CA GLN A 3 5.51 6.12 0.79
C GLN A 3 5.27 5.08 1.88
N GLN A 4 4.09 4.50 1.91
CA GLN A 4 3.69 3.49 2.85
C GLN A 4 3.46 2.17 2.13
N VAL A 5 3.84 1.09 2.81
CA VAL A 5 3.52 -0.28 2.40
C VAL A 5 2.74 -0.91 3.55
N VAL A 6 1.55 -1.38 3.23
CA VAL A 6 0.61 -1.97 4.18
C VAL A 6 0.42 -3.44 3.82
N GLY A 7 0.62 -4.33 4.80
CA GLY A 7 0.56 -5.78 4.65
C GLY A 7 -0.53 -6.40 5.51
N LEU A 8 -1.40 -7.19 4.89
CA LEU A 8 -2.42 -8.01 5.58
C LEU A 8 -2.21 -9.50 5.26
N ARG A 9 -2.40 -10.36 6.25
CA ARG A 9 -2.29 -11.82 6.20
C ARG A 9 -3.52 -12.48 6.82
N LEU A 10 -3.93 -13.64 6.31
CA LEU A 10 -4.88 -14.54 6.98
C LEU A 10 -4.19 -15.86 7.30
N GLU A 11 -4.19 -16.32 8.55
CA GLU A 11 -3.48 -17.54 8.94
C GLU A 11 -4.29 -18.84 8.67
N PRO A 12 -3.65 -19.92 8.18
CA PRO A 12 -2.28 -19.98 7.66
C PRO A 12 -2.23 -19.49 6.20
N ALA A 13 -1.55 -18.37 5.92
CA ALA A 13 -1.47 -17.81 4.57
C ALA A 13 -0.52 -18.64 3.70
N THR A 14 -0.99 -19.11 2.54
CA THR A 14 -0.22 -19.94 1.61
C THR A 14 0.07 -19.24 0.29
N ASP A 15 -0.66 -18.17 -0.02
CA ASP A 15 -0.64 -17.51 -1.32
C ASP A 15 -0.38 -16.01 -1.18
N LEU A 16 0.22 -15.39 -2.20
CA LEU A 16 0.39 -13.95 -2.29
C LEU A 16 -0.54 -13.41 -3.37
N ALA A 17 -1.47 -12.52 -3.01
CA ALA A 17 -2.28 -11.80 -3.98
C ALA A 17 -1.40 -10.82 -4.79
N PRO A 18 -1.77 -10.49 -6.04
CA PRO A 18 -1.12 -9.42 -6.78
C PRO A 18 -1.06 -8.13 -5.95
N PRO A 19 0.08 -7.42 -5.92
CA PRO A 19 0.19 -6.15 -5.19
C PRO A 19 -0.84 -5.14 -5.66
N LEU A 20 -1.49 -4.49 -4.71
CA LEU A 20 -2.37 -3.34 -4.93
C LEU A 20 -1.51 -2.08 -4.97
N ASP A 21 -0.86 -1.88 -6.11
CA ASP A 21 0.09 -0.79 -6.31
C ASP A 21 -0.62 0.57 -6.40
N GLU A 22 -0.14 1.55 -5.63
CA GLU A 22 -0.66 2.91 -5.53
C GLU A 22 -2.16 3.01 -5.17
N PHE A 23 -2.66 1.99 -4.47
CA PHE A 23 -4.09 1.84 -4.15
C PHE A 23 -4.58 2.82 -3.06
N THR A 24 -3.68 3.49 -2.35
CA THR A 24 -4.08 4.52 -1.39
C THR A 24 -4.69 5.76 -2.07
N TYR A 25 -4.43 6.03 -3.36
CA TYR A 25 -5.00 7.19 -4.04
C TYR A 25 -6.52 7.09 -4.25
N PRO A 26 -7.07 5.98 -4.80
CA PRO A 26 -8.52 5.79 -4.85
C PRO A 26 -9.22 5.99 -3.50
N LEU A 27 -8.61 5.51 -2.41
CA LEU A 27 -9.12 5.69 -1.05
C LEU A 27 -9.08 7.16 -0.62
N LYS A 28 -7.92 7.81 -0.80
CA LYS A 28 -7.72 9.22 -0.45
C LYS A 28 -8.64 10.16 -1.21
N TRP A 29 -8.90 9.87 -2.48
CA TRP A 29 -9.78 10.68 -3.33
C TRP A 29 -11.26 10.33 -3.19
N GLY A 30 -11.61 9.35 -2.35
CA GLY A 30 -12.99 8.93 -2.11
C GLY A 30 -13.64 8.26 -3.33
N TRP A 31 -12.84 7.63 -4.20
CA TRP A 31 -13.35 6.86 -5.33
C TRP A 31 -13.92 5.51 -4.87
N VAL A 32 -13.36 4.99 -3.78
CA VAL A 32 -13.82 3.79 -3.08
C VAL A 32 -13.90 4.12 -1.59
N ASP A 33 -14.88 3.52 -0.92
CA ASP A 33 -15.09 3.71 0.50
C ASP A 33 -14.01 2.95 1.29
N VAL A 34 -13.44 3.61 2.31
CA VAL A 34 -12.35 3.04 3.10
C VAL A 34 -12.85 1.88 3.96
N ASP A 35 -14.02 2.00 4.56
CA ASP A 35 -14.56 1.00 5.47
C ASP A 35 -14.98 -0.24 4.68
N GLU A 36 -15.59 -0.07 3.50
CA GLU A 36 -15.91 -1.19 2.58
C GLU A 36 -14.65 -1.96 2.16
N VAL A 37 -13.57 -1.23 1.83
CA VAL A 37 -12.30 -1.85 1.45
C VAL A 37 -11.67 -2.60 2.63
N VAL A 38 -11.65 -2.00 3.81
CA VAL A 38 -11.12 -2.66 5.02
C VAL A 38 -11.93 -3.91 5.35
N GLU A 39 -13.26 -3.83 5.29
CA GLU A 39 -14.14 -4.98 5.52
C GLU A 39 -13.87 -6.11 4.50
N ALA A 40 -13.77 -5.76 3.22
CA ALA A 40 -13.49 -6.72 2.16
C ALA A 40 -12.11 -7.37 2.35
N LEU A 41 -11.10 -6.60 2.75
CA LEU A 41 -9.76 -7.12 3.03
C LEU A 41 -9.80 -8.07 4.23
N VAL A 42 -10.37 -7.67 5.36
CA VAL A 42 -10.41 -8.49 6.59
C VAL A 42 -11.21 -9.79 6.37
N ASN A 43 -12.33 -9.72 5.66
CA ASN A 43 -13.23 -10.86 5.45
C ASN A 43 -12.95 -11.65 4.16
N ARG A 44 -11.89 -11.33 3.42
CA ARG A 44 -11.57 -12.00 2.15
C ARG A 44 -11.47 -13.53 2.36
N PRO A 45 -12.03 -14.35 1.46
CA PRO A 45 -11.90 -15.79 1.58
C PRO A 45 -10.47 -16.26 1.29
N GLY A 46 -10.03 -17.30 2.00
CA GLY A 46 -8.77 -17.98 1.75
C GLY A 46 -7.60 -17.51 2.61
N HIS A 47 -6.40 -17.70 2.07
CA HIS A 47 -5.14 -17.67 2.80
C HIS A 47 -4.11 -16.77 2.09
N GLN A 48 -4.56 -15.59 1.69
CA GLN A 48 -3.77 -14.70 0.85
C GLN A 48 -3.08 -13.60 1.66
N HIS A 49 -1.82 -13.35 1.38
CA HIS A 49 -1.15 -12.10 1.72
C HIS A 49 -1.59 -11.00 0.75
N VAL A 50 -1.88 -9.81 1.26
CA VAL A 50 -2.17 -8.61 0.47
C VAL A 50 -1.13 -7.55 0.80
N VAL A 51 -0.54 -6.97 -0.24
CA VAL A 51 0.38 -5.84 -0.13
C VAL A 51 -0.25 -4.65 -0.84
N ILE A 52 -0.39 -3.55 -0.12
CA ILE A 52 -0.87 -2.27 -0.64
C ILE A 52 0.28 -1.27 -0.56
N THR A 53 0.51 -0.54 -1.66
CA THR A 53 1.48 0.55 -1.68
C THR A 53 0.77 1.89 -1.92
N GLY A 54 1.42 2.96 -1.51
CA GLY A 54 1.05 4.32 -1.89
C GLY A 54 1.32 5.31 -0.78
N ARG A 55 0.82 6.54 -0.92
CA ARG A 55 1.02 7.62 0.05
C ARG A 55 -0.25 7.88 0.86
N ASP A 56 -0.08 8.39 2.07
CA ASP A 56 -1.18 8.83 2.94
C ASP A 56 -2.27 7.74 3.12
N ALA A 57 -1.84 6.52 3.42
CA ALA A 57 -2.74 5.40 3.71
C ALA A 57 -3.74 5.80 4.81
N PRO A 58 -5.05 5.55 4.61
CA PRO A 58 -6.06 5.88 5.62
C PRO A 58 -5.75 5.21 6.97
N PRO A 59 -5.96 5.89 8.12
CA PRO A 59 -5.71 5.32 9.44
C PRO A 59 -6.38 3.95 9.64
N ALA A 60 -7.64 3.81 9.22
CA ALA A 60 -8.38 2.54 9.32
C ALA A 60 -7.69 1.39 8.55
N LEU A 61 -7.07 1.68 7.40
CA LEU A 61 -6.32 0.67 6.65
C LEU A 61 -5.04 0.26 7.37
N CYS A 62 -4.32 1.22 7.96
CA CYS A 62 -3.13 0.95 8.77
C CYS A 62 -3.46 0.18 10.06
N GLU A 63 -4.59 0.48 10.70
CA GLU A 63 -5.05 -0.20 11.91
C GLU A 63 -5.45 -1.66 11.64
N ALA A 64 -6.05 -1.93 10.47
CA ALA A 64 -6.41 -3.29 10.06
C ALA A 64 -5.21 -4.14 9.60
N ALA A 65 -4.03 -3.55 9.46
CA ALA A 65 -2.86 -4.21 8.90
C ALA A 65 -2.03 -4.96 9.95
N ASP A 66 -1.47 -6.11 9.55
CA ASP A 66 -0.50 -6.84 10.35
C ASP A 66 0.89 -6.19 10.31
N LEU A 67 1.20 -5.52 9.20
CA LEU A 67 2.48 -4.84 8.97
C LEU A 67 2.24 -3.49 8.29
N VAL A 68 2.84 -2.43 8.83
CA VAL A 68 2.93 -1.13 8.16
C VAL A 68 4.39 -0.71 8.13
N THR A 69 4.88 -0.36 6.94
CA THR A 69 6.21 0.22 6.74
C THR A 69 6.06 1.60 6.12
N GLU A 70 6.74 2.59 6.70
CA GLU A 70 6.81 3.95 6.17
C GLU A 70 8.21 4.24 5.62
N MET A 71 8.26 4.74 4.40
CA MET A 71 9.46 5.16 3.70
C MET A 71 9.48 6.69 3.60
N THR A 72 10.30 7.30 4.43
CA THR A 72 10.52 8.76 4.41
C THR A 72 11.59 9.14 3.39
N LYS A 73 11.30 10.11 2.52
CA LYS A 73 12.28 10.62 1.55
C LYS A 73 13.38 11.43 2.25
N VAL A 74 14.53 10.79 2.53
CA VAL A 74 15.71 11.48 3.10
C VAL A 74 16.47 12.29 2.04
N LYS A 75 16.63 11.73 0.84
CA LYS A 75 17.27 12.37 -0.32
C LYS A 75 16.82 11.69 -1.61
N HIS A 76 16.66 12.42 -2.70
CA HIS A 76 16.33 11.85 -4.00
C HIS A 76 17.09 12.55 -5.14
N PRO A 77 17.58 11.85 -6.19
CA PRO A 77 18.25 12.49 -7.33
C PRO A 77 17.44 13.59 -8.02
N MET A 78 16.10 13.44 -8.05
CA MET A 78 15.19 14.49 -8.51
C MET A 78 15.28 15.80 -7.73
N ASP A 79 15.68 15.78 -6.44
CA ASP A 79 15.90 17.00 -5.66
C ASP A 79 17.07 17.83 -6.22
N ALA A 80 18.00 17.20 -6.95
CA ALA A 80 19.10 17.84 -7.67
C ALA A 80 18.77 18.11 -9.16
N GLY A 81 17.50 17.99 -9.56
CA GLY A 81 17.05 18.23 -10.94
C GLY A 81 17.32 17.08 -11.92
N GLN A 82 17.79 15.93 -11.45
CA GLN A 82 17.95 14.75 -12.31
C GLN A 82 16.57 14.14 -12.63
N LYS A 83 16.34 13.77 -13.89
CA LYS A 83 15.10 13.11 -14.30
C LYS A 83 15.16 11.61 -14.03
N GLY A 84 13.99 10.98 -13.94
CA GLY A 84 13.88 9.53 -13.81
C GLY A 84 14.57 8.79 -14.97
N GLN A 85 15.21 7.68 -14.64
CA GLN A 85 16.01 6.86 -15.53
C GLN A 85 15.31 5.53 -15.76
N LYS A 86 15.43 5.04 -17.01
CA LYS A 86 14.95 3.71 -17.36
C LYS A 86 15.75 2.64 -16.60
N GLY A 87 15.06 1.66 -16.03
CA GLY A 87 15.60 0.58 -15.20
C GLY A 87 15.80 0.96 -13.74
N ILE A 88 15.53 2.21 -13.34
CA ILE A 88 15.57 2.66 -11.95
C ILE A 88 14.19 3.14 -11.53
N GLU A 89 13.62 4.11 -12.25
CA GLU A 89 12.29 4.64 -11.98
C GLU A 89 11.19 4.06 -12.87
N TRP A 90 11.52 3.48 -14.04
CA TRP A 90 10.58 2.81 -14.95
C TRP A 90 11.21 1.79 -15.90
#